data_AF-A0A8H4ZZI9-F1
#
_entry.id   AF-A0A8H4ZZI9-F1
#
_cell.length_a   1.000
_cell.length_b   1.000
_cell.length_c   1.000
_cell.angle_alpha   90.00
_cell.angle_beta   90.00
_cell.angle_gamma   90.00
#
_symmetry.space_group_name_H-M   'P 1'
#
loop_
_entity.id
_entity.type
_entity.pdbx_description
1 polymer ?
#
loop_
_entity_poly.entity_id
_entity_poly.type
_entity_poly.pdbx_seq_one_letter_code
_entity_poly.pdbx_strand_id
1 'polypeptide(L)'
;MKLLAGLALASMAVAAPLVDKRAPTPLNVELKMQGNSKVKAVITNNGKSNLKLLKVGTFLDTAPVERAQVFSAEKKTVPFDGVRIALDTTQLDDTAFQSIPSGNSYEVEFDIAEFHDLSAGGKFSVLSSGALSFAQENSTELVGSVPFYSNRLDAEVDGPQAFSVRTAFHQKRAQVQSDCSGSKLQVTQAALSNCAR
;
A
#
# COMPACT_ATOMS: atom_id res chain seq x y z
N MET A 1 59.42 -30.51 -18.91
CA MET A 1 59.14 -29.05 -18.89
C MET A 1 57.91 -28.77 -19.75
N LYS A 2 56.78 -28.42 -19.11
CA LYS A 2 55.86 -27.34 -19.50
C LYS A 2 54.67 -27.41 -18.55
N LEU A 3 54.77 -26.60 -17.49
CA LEU A 3 53.71 -26.27 -16.55
C LEU A 3 52.70 -25.39 -17.28
N LEU A 4 51.42 -25.75 -17.28
CA LEU A 4 50.34 -24.85 -17.65
C LEU A 4 49.50 -24.59 -16.41
N ALA A 5 49.74 -23.42 -15.83
CA ALA A 5 48.98 -22.85 -14.73
C ALA A 5 47.60 -22.43 -15.24
N GLY A 6 46.53 -23.03 -14.70
CA GLY A 6 45.16 -22.60 -14.91
C GLY A 6 44.77 -21.56 -13.87
N LEU A 7 44.57 -20.32 -14.33
CA LEU A 7 44.01 -19.22 -13.55
C LEU A 7 42.57 -19.57 -13.12
N ALA A 8 42.32 -19.72 -11.81
CA ALA A 8 40.98 -19.82 -11.27
C ALA A 8 40.35 -18.41 -11.25
N LEU A 9 39.37 -18.17 -12.12
CA LEU A 9 38.49 -17.00 -12.05
C LEU A 9 37.60 -17.15 -10.82
N ALA A 10 37.85 -16.36 -9.79
CA ALA A 10 36.98 -16.24 -8.64
C ALA A 10 35.64 -15.64 -9.08
N SER A 11 34.60 -16.45 -9.12
CA SER A 11 33.23 -16.01 -9.32
C SER A 11 32.85 -15.03 -8.21
N MET A 12 32.63 -13.77 -8.55
CA MET A 12 32.01 -12.82 -7.62
C MET A 12 30.61 -13.35 -7.27
N ALA A 13 30.42 -13.74 -6.02
CA ALA A 13 29.09 -14.03 -5.49
C ALA A 13 28.25 -12.75 -5.62
N VAL A 14 27.17 -12.83 -6.39
CA VAL A 14 26.15 -11.78 -6.45
C VAL A 14 25.49 -11.74 -5.08
N ALA A 15 25.82 -10.74 -4.27
CA ALA A 15 25.14 -10.52 -3.01
C ALA A 15 23.64 -10.32 -3.30
N ALA A 16 22.80 -11.23 -2.80
CA ALA A 16 21.36 -11.05 -2.78
C ALA A 16 21.03 -9.71 -2.07
N PRO A 17 20.02 -8.96 -2.51
CA PRO A 17 19.71 -7.65 -1.93
C PRO A 17 19.23 -7.82 -0.48
N LEU A 18 20.10 -7.42 0.46
CA LEU A 18 19.83 -6.89 1.81
C LEU A 18 18.44 -7.20 2.42
N VAL A 19 18.23 -8.46 2.84
CA VAL A 19 17.22 -8.77 3.87
C VAL A 19 17.78 -8.50 5.29
N ASP A 20 19.11 -8.45 5.44
CA ASP A 20 19.83 -8.42 6.73
C ASP A 20 19.85 -7.07 7.49
N LYS A 21 19.19 -6.01 7.00
CA LYS A 21 19.18 -4.69 7.66
C LYS A 21 17.81 -4.21 8.15
N ARG A 22 16.85 -5.12 8.30
CA ARG A 22 15.52 -4.77 8.85
C ARG A 22 15.56 -4.78 10.37
N ALA A 23 15.03 -3.73 10.99
CA ALA A 23 14.80 -3.75 12.44
C ALA A 23 13.87 -4.94 12.78
N PRO A 24 14.16 -5.72 13.84
CA PRO A 24 13.27 -6.79 14.27
C PRO A 24 11.86 -6.27 14.50
N THR A 25 10.86 -7.04 14.09
CA THR A 25 9.46 -6.68 14.29
C THR A 25 8.62 -7.90 14.63
N PRO A 26 7.65 -7.77 15.56
CA PRO A 26 6.61 -8.78 15.76
C PRO A 26 5.55 -8.77 14.66
N LEU A 27 5.48 -7.74 13.82
CA LEU A 27 4.43 -7.58 12.81
C LEU A 27 4.90 -8.13 11.47
N ASN A 28 4.31 -9.26 11.07
CA ASN A 28 4.50 -9.82 9.72
C ASN A 28 3.39 -9.32 8.80
N VAL A 29 3.74 -8.92 7.58
CA VAL A 29 2.78 -8.49 6.55
C VAL A 29 3.01 -9.34 5.30
N GLU A 30 2.00 -10.05 4.85
CA GLU A 30 2.05 -10.85 3.62
C GLU A 30 1.07 -10.28 2.59
N LEU A 31 1.55 -9.89 1.42
CA LEU A 31 0.76 -9.39 0.30
C LEU A 31 0.51 -10.51 -0.72
N LYS A 32 -0.73 -10.63 -1.17
CA LYS A 32 -1.18 -11.55 -2.23
C LYS A 32 -2.07 -10.83 -3.23
N MET A 33 -1.88 -11.10 -4.51
CA MET A 33 -2.81 -10.62 -5.54
C MET A 33 -4.16 -11.32 -5.40
N GLN A 34 -5.23 -10.57 -5.65
CA GLN A 34 -6.61 -11.05 -5.75
C GLN A 34 -7.24 -10.45 -7.01
N GLY A 35 -7.08 -11.12 -8.15
CA GLY A 35 -7.51 -10.56 -9.43
C GLY A 35 -6.46 -9.63 -10.02
N ASN A 36 -6.90 -8.61 -10.77
CA ASN A 36 -6.02 -7.80 -11.63
C ASN A 36 -5.06 -6.88 -10.84
N SER A 37 -5.63 -5.98 -10.02
CA SER A 37 -4.88 -4.97 -9.26
C SER A 37 -5.28 -4.93 -7.78
N LYS A 38 -6.21 -5.78 -7.34
CA LYS A 38 -6.55 -5.91 -5.93
C LYS A 38 -5.52 -6.78 -5.22
N VAL A 39 -5.17 -6.34 -4.01
CA VAL A 39 -4.20 -6.94 -3.12
C VAL A 39 -4.89 -7.24 -1.79
N LYS A 40 -4.67 -8.45 -1.29
CA LYS A 40 -4.93 -8.79 0.11
C LYS A 40 -3.63 -8.71 0.89
N ALA A 41 -3.65 -7.97 1.99
CA ALA A 41 -2.61 -8.01 3.01
C ALA A 41 -3.10 -8.82 4.22
N VAL A 42 -2.29 -9.79 4.65
CA VAL A 42 -2.49 -10.54 5.89
C VAL A 42 -1.46 -10.04 6.89
N ILE A 43 -1.93 -9.44 7.98
CA ILE A 43 -1.11 -8.86 9.04
C ILE A 43 -1.15 -9.79 10.23
N THR A 44 -0.01 -10.34 10.64
CA THR A 44 0.07 -11.25 11.77
C THR A 44 0.91 -10.64 12.89
N ASN A 45 0.38 -10.66 14.11
CA ASN A 45 1.14 -10.32 15.31
C ASN A 45 1.83 -11.57 15.86
N ASN A 46 3.10 -11.74 15.53
CA ASN A 46 3.97 -12.80 16.06
C ASN A 46 4.63 -12.45 17.41
N GLY A 47 4.25 -11.31 18.00
CA GLY A 47 4.70 -10.89 19.32
C GLY A 47 4.09 -11.74 20.45
N LYS A 48 4.44 -11.40 21.69
CA LYS A 48 3.89 -12.03 22.92
C LYS A 48 2.73 -11.24 23.54
N SER A 49 2.45 -10.04 23.04
CA SER A 49 1.48 -9.11 23.59
C SER A 49 0.51 -8.69 22.50
N ASN A 50 -0.72 -8.32 22.88
CA ASN A 50 -1.69 -7.71 21.97
C ASN A 50 -1.14 -6.39 21.43
N LEU A 51 -1.37 -6.11 20.16
CA LEU A 51 -1.01 -4.85 19.52
C LEU A 51 -2.27 -4.04 19.22
N LYS A 52 -2.38 -2.83 19.77
CA LYS A 52 -3.42 -1.85 19.43
C LYS A 52 -2.82 -0.78 18.53
N LEU A 53 -2.93 -0.97 17.22
CA LEU A 53 -2.22 -0.20 16.20
C LEU A 53 -3.06 0.98 15.75
N LEU A 54 -2.48 2.18 15.66
CA LEU A 54 -3.12 3.32 15.02
C LEU A 54 -3.29 3.01 13.53
N LYS A 55 -4.54 2.97 13.05
CA LYS A 55 -4.82 2.63 11.65
C LYS A 55 -4.91 3.85 10.74
N VAL A 56 -5.29 5.01 11.27
CA VAL A 56 -5.53 6.24 10.49
C VAL A 56 -4.27 6.65 9.73
N GLY A 57 -4.39 6.91 8.42
CA GLY A 57 -3.27 7.29 7.57
C GLY A 57 -2.36 6.14 7.14
N THR A 58 -2.68 4.90 7.48
CA THR A 58 -1.82 3.73 7.25
C THR A 58 -2.46 2.73 6.30
N PHE A 59 -1.76 1.64 5.98
CA PHE A 59 -2.30 0.56 5.16
C PHE A 59 -3.49 -0.18 5.79
N LEU A 60 -3.74 0.03 7.09
CA LEU A 60 -4.92 -0.47 7.82
C LEU A 60 -6.13 0.49 7.72
N ASP A 61 -5.96 1.69 7.16
CA ASP A 61 -7.03 2.66 6.98
C ASP A 61 -7.92 2.32 5.78
N THR A 62 -9.19 2.67 5.85
CA THR A 62 -10.12 2.63 4.71
C THR A 62 -10.07 3.92 3.87
N ALA A 63 -9.46 4.98 4.39
CA ALA A 63 -9.26 6.23 3.67
C ALA A 63 -8.38 6.07 2.42
N PRO A 64 -8.42 7.03 1.47
CA PRO A 64 -7.62 7.04 0.23
C PRO A 64 -6.11 7.27 0.42
N VAL A 65 -5.45 6.48 1.27
CA VAL A 65 -4.04 6.64 1.67
C VAL A 65 -3.14 5.61 0.99
N GLU A 66 -1.82 5.84 1.02
CA GLU A 66 -0.86 4.93 0.40
C GLU A 66 -0.73 3.65 1.23
N ARG A 67 -1.30 2.54 0.74
CA ARG A 67 -1.26 1.24 1.42
C ARG A 67 -0.10 0.35 0.98
N ALA A 68 0.41 0.57 -0.22
CA ALA A 68 1.57 -0.11 -0.78
C ALA A 68 2.30 0.81 -1.76
N GLN A 69 3.61 0.61 -1.86
CA GLN A 69 4.45 1.22 -2.88
C GLN A 69 4.44 0.33 -4.12
N VAL A 70 4.26 0.94 -5.30
CA VAL A 70 4.23 0.23 -6.58
C VAL A 70 5.42 0.65 -7.44
N PHE A 71 6.04 -0.32 -8.10
CA PHE A 71 7.17 -0.10 -8.99
C PHE A 71 6.89 -0.74 -10.35
N SER A 72 7.22 -0.04 -11.42
CA SER A 72 7.16 -0.58 -12.79
C SER A 72 8.22 -1.67 -13.01
N ALA A 73 8.15 -2.34 -14.16
CA ALA A 73 9.17 -3.31 -14.60
C ALA A 73 10.60 -2.75 -14.57
N GLU A 74 10.77 -1.44 -14.78
CA GLU A 74 12.05 -0.72 -14.74
C GLU A 74 12.48 -0.34 -13.31
N LYS A 75 11.75 -0.81 -12.29
CA LYS A 75 11.95 -0.48 -10.87
C LYS A 75 11.76 1.01 -10.54
N LYS A 76 11.10 1.76 -11.42
CA LYS A 76 10.70 3.14 -11.14
C LYS A 76 9.44 3.14 -10.28
N THR A 77 9.40 3.97 -9.26
CA THR A 77 8.19 4.16 -8.44
C THR A 77 7.08 4.70 -9.32
N VAL A 78 5.92 4.05 -9.28
CA VAL A 78 4.67 4.58 -9.84
C VAL A 78 4.12 5.58 -8.81
N PRO A 79 3.94 6.86 -9.16
CA PRO A 79 3.48 7.86 -8.21
C PRO A 79 2.18 7.47 -7.53
N PHE A 80 2.07 7.82 -6.25
CA PHE A 80 0.83 7.77 -5.48
C PHE A 80 0.12 9.12 -5.58
N ASP A 81 -1.19 9.12 -5.86
CA ASP A 81 -1.99 10.35 -6.03
C ASP A 81 -3.20 10.45 -5.08
N GLY A 82 -3.20 9.66 -4.01
CA GLY A 82 -4.19 9.78 -2.93
C GLY A 82 -3.82 10.85 -1.88
N VAL A 83 -4.36 10.68 -0.67
CA VAL A 83 -4.28 11.66 0.42
C VAL A 83 -3.16 11.30 1.40
N ARG A 84 -2.46 12.32 1.90
CA ARG A 84 -1.59 12.24 3.07
C ARG A 84 -2.31 12.89 4.24
N ILE A 85 -2.52 12.14 5.32
CA ILE A 85 -3.28 12.61 6.48
C ILE A 85 -2.33 13.18 7.53
N ALA A 86 -2.60 14.41 7.96
CA ALA A 86 -2.04 14.97 9.19
C ALA A 86 -3.06 14.77 10.31
N LEU A 87 -2.65 14.14 11.41
CA LEU A 87 -3.54 13.72 12.49
C LEU A 87 -3.16 14.44 13.78
N ASP A 88 -4.16 15.00 14.47
CA ASP A 88 -4.01 15.44 15.86
C ASP A 88 -4.10 14.22 16.79
N THR A 89 -2.95 13.76 17.26
CA THR A 89 -2.85 12.55 18.09
C THR A 89 -3.33 12.77 19.52
N THR A 90 -3.74 13.98 19.90
CA THR A 90 -4.28 14.26 21.25
C THR A 90 -5.78 13.99 21.36
N GLN A 91 -6.47 13.82 20.22
CA GLN A 91 -7.92 13.61 20.15
C GLN A 91 -8.29 12.24 19.56
N LEU A 92 -7.46 11.23 19.80
CA LEU A 92 -7.72 9.86 19.36
C LEU A 92 -8.78 9.20 20.24
N ASP A 93 -9.76 8.59 19.60
CA ASP A 93 -10.69 7.64 20.21
C ASP A 93 -10.33 6.20 19.84
N ASP A 94 -11.02 5.23 20.45
CA ASP A 94 -10.77 3.80 20.20
C ASP A 94 -11.01 3.37 18.74
N THR A 95 -11.83 4.11 17.98
CA THR A 95 -12.13 3.79 16.58
C THR A 95 -10.94 4.07 15.66
N ALA A 96 -9.97 4.88 16.10
CA ALA A 96 -8.73 5.15 15.38
C ALA A 96 -7.76 3.96 15.39
N PHE A 97 -8.05 2.90 16.15
CA PHE A 97 -7.15 1.77 16.34
C PHE A 97 -7.67 0.48 15.71
N GLN A 98 -6.73 -0.44 15.43
CA GLN A 98 -6.97 -1.83 15.10
C GLN A 98 -6.20 -2.70 16.10
N SER A 99 -6.91 -3.51 16.86
CA SER A 99 -6.30 -4.47 17.77
C SER A 99 -6.03 -5.79 17.06
N ILE A 100 -4.82 -6.32 17.21
CA ILE A 100 -4.40 -7.64 16.73
C ILE A 100 -3.83 -8.40 17.93
N PRO A 101 -4.58 -9.36 18.50
CA PRO A 101 -4.09 -10.13 19.63
C PRO A 101 -2.83 -10.91 19.27
N SER A 102 -2.05 -11.27 20.29
CA SER A 102 -0.86 -12.12 20.13
C SER A 102 -1.22 -13.41 19.37
N GLY A 103 -0.43 -13.77 18.37
CA GLY A 103 -0.61 -14.96 17.54
C GLY A 103 -1.78 -14.90 16.53
N ASN A 104 -2.51 -13.79 16.47
CA ASN A 104 -3.64 -13.64 15.55
C ASN A 104 -3.28 -12.79 14.33
N SER A 105 -4.15 -12.88 13.33
CA SER A 105 -4.04 -12.14 12.08
C SER A 105 -5.24 -11.23 11.82
N TYR A 106 -5.00 -10.17 11.05
CA TYR A 106 -6.01 -9.29 10.51
C TYR A 106 -5.80 -9.18 8.99
N GLU A 107 -6.89 -9.19 8.22
CA GLU A 107 -6.81 -9.09 6.76
C GLU A 107 -7.36 -7.74 6.29
N VAL A 108 -6.68 -7.12 5.34
CA VAL A 108 -7.20 -5.95 4.61
C VAL A 108 -7.09 -6.19 3.12
N GLU A 109 -8.08 -5.72 2.37
CA GLU A 109 -8.07 -5.72 0.92
C GLU A 109 -8.05 -4.28 0.41
N PHE A 110 -7.28 -4.04 -0.64
CA PHE A 110 -7.23 -2.75 -1.32
C PHE A 110 -6.85 -2.94 -2.78
N ASP A 111 -7.21 -1.99 -3.62
CA ASP A 111 -6.86 -2.02 -5.04
C ASP A 111 -5.82 -0.95 -5.35
N ILE A 112 -4.63 -1.39 -5.79
CA ILE A 112 -3.51 -0.46 -6.04
C ILE A 112 -3.75 0.41 -7.27
N ALA A 113 -4.65 0.02 -8.19
CA ALA A 113 -5.01 0.85 -9.32
C ALA A 113 -5.90 2.05 -8.94
N GLU A 114 -6.44 2.09 -7.71
CA GLU A 114 -7.18 3.28 -7.23
C GLU A 114 -6.29 4.52 -7.13
N PHE A 115 -5.00 4.35 -6.78
CA PHE A 115 -4.09 5.47 -6.46
C PHE A 115 -2.74 5.45 -7.18
N HIS A 116 -2.47 4.39 -7.95
CA HIS A 116 -1.32 4.31 -8.84
C HIS A 116 -1.82 4.11 -10.25
N ASP A 117 -1.28 4.89 -11.20
CA ASP A 117 -1.64 4.72 -12.60
C ASP A 117 -0.96 3.47 -13.19
N LEU A 118 -1.73 2.39 -13.31
CA LEU A 118 -1.30 1.12 -13.89
C LEU A 118 -1.87 0.90 -15.30
N SER A 119 -2.40 1.95 -15.94
CA SER A 119 -3.08 1.86 -17.25
C SER A 119 -2.17 1.38 -18.38
N ALA A 120 -0.84 1.54 -18.23
CA ALA A 120 0.14 1.00 -19.16
C ALA A 120 0.16 -0.55 -19.19
N GLY A 121 -0.33 -1.20 -18.13
CA GLY A 121 -0.33 -2.66 -17.99
C GLY A 121 1.07 -3.28 -17.90
N GLY A 122 1.11 -4.62 -17.85
CA GLY A 122 2.34 -5.40 -17.79
C GLY A 122 2.83 -5.65 -16.38
N LYS A 123 4.16 -5.80 -16.22
CA LYS A 123 4.78 -6.22 -14.96
C LYS A 123 4.95 -5.06 -13.99
N PHE A 124 4.45 -5.26 -12.78
CA PHE A 124 4.65 -4.39 -11.64
C PHE A 124 5.15 -5.19 -10.44
N SER A 125 5.70 -4.49 -9.46
CA SER A 125 6.03 -5.07 -8.18
C SER A 125 5.54 -4.17 -7.05
N VAL A 126 5.04 -4.80 -6.00
CA VAL A 126 4.31 -4.18 -4.91
C VAL A 126 4.97 -4.55 -3.60
N LEU A 127 5.12 -3.60 -2.69
CA LEU A 127 5.53 -3.87 -1.32
C LEU A 127 4.93 -2.84 -0.38
N SER A 128 4.81 -3.18 0.90
CA SER A 128 4.42 -2.26 1.96
C SER A 128 5.44 -2.33 3.08
N SER A 129 5.93 -1.18 3.51
CA SER A 129 6.87 -1.07 4.61
C SER A 129 6.70 0.28 5.31
N GLY A 130 7.04 0.31 6.59
CA GLY A 130 6.90 1.52 7.40
C GLY A 130 6.94 1.21 8.88
N ALA A 131 6.33 2.07 9.68
CA ALA A 131 6.10 1.84 11.10
C ALA A 131 4.69 2.29 11.48
N LEU A 132 4.06 1.54 12.39
CA LEU A 132 2.74 1.86 12.92
C LEU A 132 2.88 2.30 14.37
N SER A 133 2.32 3.45 14.72
CA SER A 133 2.19 3.85 16.11
C SER A 133 1.23 2.92 16.84
N PHE A 134 1.43 2.70 18.14
CA PHE A 134 0.55 1.85 18.94
C PHE A 134 0.27 2.45 20.31
N ALA A 135 -0.87 2.08 20.86
CA ALA A 135 -1.30 2.42 22.22
C ALA A 135 -1.33 1.17 23.11
N GLN A 136 -1.45 1.38 24.42
CA GLN A 136 -1.78 0.29 25.36
C GLN A 136 -3.25 -0.13 25.18
N GLU A 137 -3.59 -1.35 25.59
CA GLU A 137 -4.91 -1.97 25.33
C GLU A 137 -6.10 -1.10 25.78
N ASN A 138 -5.99 -0.45 26.94
CA ASN A 138 -7.02 0.40 27.54
C ASN A 138 -6.69 1.91 27.46
N SER A 139 -5.88 2.32 26.48
CA SER A 139 -5.52 3.73 26.26
C SER A 139 -5.61 4.10 24.78
N THR A 140 -5.74 5.38 24.50
CA THR A 140 -5.58 5.98 23.16
C THR A 140 -4.28 6.78 23.04
N GLU A 141 -3.49 6.86 24.12
CA GLU A 141 -2.17 7.48 24.12
C GLU A 141 -1.17 6.60 23.37
N LEU A 142 -0.49 7.18 22.39
CA LEU A 142 0.55 6.50 21.62
C LEU A 142 1.83 6.40 22.46
N VAL A 143 2.32 5.17 22.65
CA VAL A 143 3.49 4.89 23.51
C VAL A 143 4.72 4.46 22.73
N GLY A 144 4.60 4.31 21.41
CA GLY A 144 5.70 3.94 20.53
C GLY A 144 5.24 3.57 19.13
N SER A 145 6.16 2.99 18.36
CA SER A 145 5.90 2.52 17.01
C SER A 145 6.51 1.15 16.75
N VAL A 146 5.83 0.31 15.97
CA VAL A 146 6.31 -0.99 15.51
C VAL A 146 6.62 -0.94 14.02
N PRO A 147 7.86 -1.22 13.58
CA PRO A 147 8.19 -1.28 12.16
C PRO A 147 7.50 -2.49 11.51
N PHE A 148 7.28 -2.46 10.20
CA PHE A 148 6.77 -3.61 9.45
C PHE A 148 7.35 -3.63 8.04
N TYR A 149 7.40 -4.83 7.46
CA TYR A 149 7.90 -5.04 6.10
C TYR A 149 7.13 -6.19 5.48
N SER A 150 6.64 -6.00 4.26
CA SER A 150 6.04 -7.09 3.51
C SER A 150 7.05 -7.88 2.68
N ASN A 151 6.57 -8.98 2.10
CA ASN A 151 7.18 -9.55 0.90
C ASN A 151 7.10 -8.55 -0.27
N ARG A 152 8.00 -8.69 -1.23
CA ARG A 152 7.81 -8.10 -2.55
C ARG A 152 6.88 -9.02 -3.33
N LEU A 153 5.80 -8.46 -3.85
CA LEU A 153 4.80 -9.15 -4.65
C LEU A 153 4.94 -8.70 -6.09
N ASP A 154 5.34 -9.60 -6.98
CA ASP A 154 5.33 -9.33 -8.41
C ASP A 154 3.94 -9.63 -9.00
N ALA A 155 3.47 -8.76 -9.88
CA ALA A 155 2.13 -8.83 -10.46
C ALA A 155 2.18 -8.51 -11.96
N GLU A 156 1.32 -9.16 -12.73
CA GLU A 156 1.05 -8.83 -14.12
C GLU A 156 -0.35 -8.25 -14.21
N VAL A 157 -0.45 -7.00 -14.68
CA VAL A 157 -1.65 -6.19 -14.63
C VAL A 157 -2.17 -5.94 -16.04
N ASP A 158 -3.46 -6.20 -16.26
CA ASP A 158 -4.20 -5.74 -17.42
C ASP A 158 -4.47 -4.23 -17.28
N GLY A 159 -3.85 -3.46 -18.17
CA GLY A 159 -3.90 -2.00 -18.16
C GLY A 159 -5.32 -1.43 -18.32
N PRO A 160 -6.12 -1.89 -19.31
CA PRO A 160 -7.52 -1.47 -19.45
C PRO A 160 -8.39 -1.72 -18.22
N GLN A 161 -8.26 -2.87 -17.56
CA GLN A 161 -8.98 -3.16 -16.31
C GLN A 161 -8.51 -2.25 -15.17
N ALA A 162 -7.20 -2.03 -15.03
CA ALA A 162 -6.68 -1.11 -14.02
C ALA A 162 -7.14 0.33 -14.25
N PHE A 163 -7.19 0.78 -15.51
CA PHE A 163 -7.73 2.08 -15.88
C PHE A 163 -9.23 2.21 -15.52
N SER A 164 -10.00 1.14 -15.69
CA SER A 164 -11.42 1.10 -15.28
C SER A 164 -11.57 1.26 -13.76
N VAL A 165 -10.78 0.54 -12.96
CA VAL A 165 -10.76 0.68 -11.49
C VAL A 165 -10.44 2.12 -11.09
N ARG A 166 -9.36 2.68 -11.65
CA ARG A 166 -8.92 4.06 -11.39
C ARG A 166 -10.03 5.05 -11.70
N THR A 167 -10.60 4.96 -12.89
CA THR A 167 -11.68 5.84 -13.34
C THR A 167 -12.90 5.73 -12.43
N ALA A 168 -13.34 4.52 -12.09
CA ALA A 168 -14.48 4.30 -11.20
C ALA A 168 -14.23 4.89 -9.81
N PHE A 169 -13.01 4.81 -9.29
CA PHE A 169 -12.65 5.39 -8.01
C PHE A 169 -12.70 6.93 -8.04
N HIS A 170 -12.10 7.56 -9.04
CA HIS A 170 -12.05 9.02 -9.16
C HIS A 170 -13.40 9.64 -9.55
N GLN A 171 -14.23 8.94 -10.36
CA GLN A 171 -15.55 9.43 -10.76
C GLN A 171 -16.55 9.55 -9.61
N LYS A 172 -16.34 8.87 -8.48
CA LYS A 172 -17.15 9.09 -7.26
C LYS A 172 -17.13 10.56 -6.79
N ARG A 173 -16.12 11.34 -7.19
CA ARG A 173 -15.97 12.77 -6.86
C ARG A 173 -16.54 13.73 -7.92
N ALA A 174 -17.05 13.20 -9.03
CA ALA A 174 -17.65 13.96 -10.15
C ALA A 174 -19.16 13.69 -10.30
N GLN A 175 -19.81 13.20 -9.24
CA GLN A 175 -21.25 12.97 -9.23
C GLN A 175 -21.96 14.29 -8.91
N VAL A 176 -22.57 14.90 -9.92
CA VAL A 176 -23.45 16.05 -9.73
C VAL A 176 -24.72 15.57 -9.01
N GLN A 177 -25.09 16.21 -7.89
CA GLN A 177 -26.29 15.84 -7.14
C GLN A 177 -27.55 15.90 -8.01
N SER A 178 -28.51 15.02 -7.76
CA SER A 178 -29.70 14.84 -8.61
C SER A 178 -30.66 16.05 -8.61
N ASP A 179 -30.54 16.95 -7.63
CA ASP A 179 -31.28 18.20 -7.53
C ASP A 179 -30.64 19.35 -8.33
N CYS A 180 -29.41 19.18 -8.83
CA CYS A 180 -28.82 20.07 -9.82
C CYS A 180 -29.45 19.84 -11.20
N SER A 181 -30.20 20.82 -11.69
CA SER A 181 -30.97 20.71 -12.94
C SER A 181 -30.77 21.92 -13.85
N GLY A 182 -31.33 21.84 -15.06
CA GLY A 182 -31.32 22.93 -16.04
C GLY A 182 -29.91 23.32 -16.51
N SER A 183 -29.70 24.62 -16.77
CA SER A 183 -28.43 25.14 -17.29
C SER A 183 -27.24 24.92 -16.35
N LYS A 184 -27.48 24.90 -15.03
CA LYS A 184 -26.43 24.61 -14.03
C LYS A 184 -25.89 23.20 -14.16
N LEU A 185 -26.77 22.21 -14.36
CA LEU A 185 -26.37 20.83 -14.61
C LEU A 185 -25.51 20.73 -15.88
N GLN A 186 -25.97 21.32 -17.00
CA GLN A 186 -25.25 21.31 -18.27
C GLN A 186 -23.85 21.92 -18.15
N VAL A 187 -23.74 23.11 -17.55
CA VAL A 187 -22.44 23.78 -17.38
C VAL A 187 -21.51 22.96 -16.47
N THR A 188 -22.05 22.39 -15.39
CA THR A 188 -21.26 21.57 -14.46
C THR A 188 -20.78 20.27 -15.12
N GLN A 189 -21.65 19.57 -15.86
CA GLN A 189 -21.28 18.37 -16.62
C GLN A 189 -20.26 18.68 -17.73
N ALA A 190 -20.44 19.80 -18.44
CA ALA A 190 -19.49 20.24 -19.46
C ALA A 190 -18.12 20.55 -18.85
N ALA A 191 -18.08 21.27 -17.71
CA ALA A 191 -16.85 21.54 -16.98
C ALA A 191 -16.16 20.24 -16.53
N LEU A 192 -16.91 19.30 -15.93
CA LEU A 192 -16.37 17.99 -15.54
C LEU A 192 -15.80 17.22 -16.73
N SER A 193 -16.49 17.23 -17.88
CA SER A 193 -16.02 16.55 -19.10
C SER A 193 -14.73 17.16 -19.65
N ASN A 194 -14.54 18.48 -19.49
CA ASN A 194 -13.33 19.17 -19.90
C ASN A 194 -12.15 18.89 -18.96
N CYS A 195 -12.40 18.64 -17.67
CA CYS A 195 -11.37 18.26 -16.71
C CYS A 195 -10.86 16.81 -16.89
N ALA A 196 -11.59 15.97 -17.63
CA ALA A 196 -11.20 14.59 -17.91
C ALA A 196 -10.28 14.44 -19.15
N ARG A 197 -9.87 15.57 -19.77
CA ARG A 197 -8.92 15.64 -20.88
C ARG A 197 -7.54 16.04 -20.38
#